data_AF-A0A941ADB5-F1
#
_entry.id   AF-A0A941ADB5-F1
#
_cell.length_a   1.000
_cell.length_b   1.000
_cell.length_c   1.000
_cell.angle_alpha   90.00
_cell.angle_beta   90.00
_cell.angle_gamma   90.00
#
_symmetry.space_group_name_H-M   'P 1'
#
loop_
_entity.id
_entity.type
_entity.pdbx_description
1 polymer ?
#
loop_
_entity_poly.entity_id
_entity_poly.type
_entity_poly.pdbx_seq_one_letter_code
_entity_poly.pdbx_strand_id
1 'polypeptide(L)'
;MPGKFRFTSLFLLMTCVFLFVACGKAQTGVDSRVANIQLPSGFHIEIYASGVLGARSMALGENGVVFVGSRDEGKVYALIDDQGSNANVSVVTVASGLDTPN
;
A
#
# COMPACT_ATOMS: atom_id res chain seq x y z
N MET A 1 -48.64 -30.21 -18.86
CA MET A 1 -48.25 -29.29 -17.78
C MET A 1 -46.84 -28.76 -18.05
N PRO A 2 -46.64 -27.44 -18.16
CA PRO A 2 -45.38 -26.83 -18.62
C PRO A 2 -44.37 -26.62 -17.49
N GLY A 3 -43.07 -26.67 -17.83
CA GLY A 3 -42.06 -25.72 -17.36
C GLY A 3 -41.53 -25.77 -15.92
N LYS A 4 -40.98 -26.91 -15.46
CA LYS A 4 -40.19 -26.97 -14.20
C LYS A 4 -38.71 -26.57 -14.34
N PHE A 5 -38.26 -26.14 -15.53
CA PHE A 5 -36.84 -26.03 -15.91
C PHE A 5 -36.17 -24.66 -15.71
N ARG A 6 -36.81 -23.68 -15.04
CA ARG A 6 -36.26 -22.31 -14.90
C ARG A 6 -35.82 -21.90 -13.49
N PHE A 7 -36.05 -22.74 -12.47
CA PHE A 7 -35.81 -22.34 -11.08
C PHE A 7 -34.45 -22.82 -10.52
N THR A 8 -33.99 -24.00 -10.94
CA THR A 8 -32.70 -24.57 -10.49
C THR A 8 -31.48 -23.86 -11.09
N SER A 9 -31.58 -23.38 -12.33
CA SER A 9 -30.51 -22.65 -13.02
C SER A 9 -30.28 -21.24 -12.42
N LEU A 10 -31.35 -20.57 -11.97
CA LEU A 10 -31.25 -19.26 -11.31
C LEU A 10 -30.70 -19.37 -9.88
N PHE A 11 -31.00 -20.47 -9.19
CA PHE A 11 -30.48 -20.73 -7.84
C PHE A 11 -28.97 -21.02 -7.85
N LEU A 12 -28.48 -21.79 -8.83
CA LEU A 12 -27.05 -22.11 -8.99
C LEU A 12 -26.20 -20.89 -9.38
N LEU A 13 -26.76 -19.96 -10.16
CA LEU A 13 -26.10 -18.71 -10.54
C LEU A 13 -26.04 -17.72 -9.36
N MET A 14 -27.06 -17.69 -8.50
CA MET A 14 -27.08 -16.88 -7.27
C MET A 14 -26.05 -17.34 -6.23
N THR A 15 -25.80 -18.65 -6.09
CA THR A 15 -24.75 -19.17 -5.18
C THR A 15 -23.34 -18.86 -5.68
N CYS A 16 -23.10 -18.87 -7.00
CA CYS A 16 -21.81 -18.43 -7.56
C CYS A 16 -21.54 -16.93 -7.29
N VAL A 17 -22.56 -16.07 -7.34
CA VAL A 17 -22.40 -14.64 -7.03
C VAL A 17 -22.06 -14.43 -5.55
N PHE A 18 -22.64 -15.22 -4.63
CA PHE A 18 -22.30 -15.15 -3.20
C PHE A 18 -20.86 -15.59 -2.88
N LEU A 19 -20.30 -16.53 -3.63
CA LEU A 19 -18.90 -16.99 -3.45
C LEU A 19 -17.86 -15.97 -3.95
N PHE A 20 -18.23 -15.04 -4.85
CA PHE A 20 -17.33 -13.97 -5.30
C PHE A 20 -17.26 -12.77 -4.34
N VAL A 21 -18.25 -12.57 -3.46
CA VAL A 21 -18.30 -11.43 -2.53
C VAL A 21 -17.41 -11.64 -1.29
N ALA A 22 -16.98 -12.88 -1.01
CA ALA A 22 -16.23 -13.22 0.19
C ALA A 22 -14.70 -13.01 0.12
N CYS A 23 -14.17 -12.43 -0.95
CA CYS A 23 -12.74 -12.17 -1.05
C CYS A 23 -12.42 -10.68 -1.22
N GLY A 24 -11.86 -10.11 -0.15
CA GLY A 24 -10.98 -8.95 -0.25
C GLY A 24 -11.42 -7.75 0.56
N LYS A 25 -10.99 -7.69 1.83
CA LYS A 25 -10.33 -6.52 2.45
C LYS A 25 -9.55 -6.97 3.70
N ALA A 26 -8.33 -7.46 3.49
CA ALA A 26 -7.36 -7.67 4.57
C ALA A 26 -6.19 -6.69 4.38
N GLN A 27 -6.41 -5.41 4.70
CA GLN A 27 -5.34 -4.40 4.75
C GLN A 27 -5.46 -3.64 6.08
N THR A 28 -5.12 -4.30 7.18
CA THR A 28 -5.22 -3.69 8.53
C THR A 28 -3.87 -3.63 9.25
N GLY A 29 -2.80 -4.18 8.68
CA GLY A 29 -1.53 -4.38 9.40
C GLY A 29 -0.63 -3.14 9.55
N VAL A 30 -0.68 -2.19 8.62
CA VAL A 30 0.19 -1.00 8.65
C VAL A 30 -0.51 0.19 9.30
N ASP A 31 -1.80 0.37 8.98
CA ASP A 31 -2.65 1.41 9.55
C ASP A 31 -2.79 1.26 11.09
N SER A 32 -2.96 0.01 11.56
CA SER A 32 -3.06 -0.28 13.00
C SER A 32 -1.81 0.08 13.82
N ARG A 33 -0.62 0.14 13.20
CA ARG A 33 0.60 0.56 13.92
C ARG A 33 0.65 2.06 14.12
N VAL A 34 0.17 2.83 13.16
CA VAL A 34 0.11 4.29 13.22
C VAL A 34 -0.95 4.75 14.22
N ALA A 35 -2.09 4.06 14.26
CA ALA A 35 -3.20 4.36 15.17
C ALA A 35 -2.83 4.34 16.67
N ASN A 36 -1.76 3.66 17.06
CA ASN A 36 -1.32 3.57 18.47
C ASN A 36 -0.33 4.67 18.88
N ILE A 37 0.10 5.53 17.95
CA ILE A 37 1.03 6.63 18.23
C ILE A 37 0.25 7.83 18.77
N GLN A 38 0.62 8.30 19.96
CA GLN A 38 0.04 9.50 20.57
C GLN A 38 0.77 10.74 20.09
N LEU A 39 0.00 11.72 19.62
CA LEU A 39 0.51 12.99 19.11
C LEU A 39 0.11 14.15 20.02
N PRO A 40 0.93 15.21 20.12
CA PRO A 40 0.47 16.48 20.69
C PRO A 40 -0.73 17.04 19.92
N SER A 41 -1.50 17.90 20.58
CA SER A 41 -2.64 18.57 19.93
C SER A 41 -2.19 19.37 18.70
N GLY A 42 -2.97 19.27 17.62
CA GLY A 42 -2.69 19.95 16.35
C GLY A 42 -1.81 19.18 15.37
N PHE A 43 -1.31 17.99 15.73
CA PHE A 43 -0.51 17.14 14.84
C PHE A 43 -1.33 15.96 14.28
N HIS A 44 -0.99 15.56 13.05
CA HIS A 44 -1.52 14.39 12.37
C HIS A 44 -0.37 13.58 11.77
N ILE A 45 -0.52 12.25 11.71
CA ILE A 45 0.40 11.37 11.00
C ILE A 45 -0.39 10.39 10.15
N GLU A 46 0.21 9.98 9.05
CA GLU A 46 -0.31 8.96 8.15
C GLU A 46 0.86 8.20 7.52
N ILE A 47 0.55 7.10 6.83
CA ILE A 47 1.54 6.38 6.05
C ILE A 47 1.80 7.15 4.76
N TYR A 48 3.01 7.70 4.63
CA TYR A 48 3.42 8.41 3.41
C TYR A 48 3.67 7.45 2.23
N ALA A 49 4.41 6.36 2.45
CA ALA A 49 4.66 5.32 1.45
C ALA A 49 4.77 3.94 2.12
N SER A 50 4.44 2.88 1.39
CA SER A 50 4.57 1.50 1.85
C SER A 50 5.44 0.68 0.89
N GLY A 51 5.95 -0.47 1.34
CA GLY A 51 6.80 -1.33 0.51
C GLY A 51 8.26 -0.86 0.35
N VAL A 52 8.70 0.13 1.12
CA VAL A 52 10.10 0.59 1.14
C VAL A 52 10.90 -0.33 2.08
N LEU A 53 11.51 -1.37 1.53
CA LEU A 53 12.25 -2.37 2.32
C LEU A 53 13.51 -1.78 2.94
N GLY A 54 13.71 -2.03 4.23
CA GLY A 54 14.89 -1.57 4.96
C GLY A 54 15.04 -0.04 5.02
N ALA A 55 13.95 0.71 4.89
CA ALA A 55 13.96 2.18 4.96
C ALA A 55 14.71 2.68 6.20
N ARG A 56 15.75 3.51 5.98
CA ARG A 56 16.56 4.12 7.03
C ARG A 56 16.69 5.62 6.75
N SER A 57 17.90 6.15 6.56
CA SER A 57 18.13 7.59 6.36
C SER A 57 17.35 8.13 5.16
N MET A 58 16.76 9.31 5.34
CA MET A 58 15.98 10.01 4.33
C MET A 58 16.55 11.40 4.04
N ALA A 59 16.43 11.87 2.80
CA ALA A 59 16.74 13.23 2.39
C ALA A 59 15.65 13.77 1.46
N LEU A 60 15.19 15.00 1.70
CA LEU A 60 14.26 15.68 0.82
C LEU A 60 15.02 16.33 -0.33
N GLY A 61 14.69 15.94 -1.55
CA GLY A 61 15.20 16.51 -2.79
C GLY A 61 14.28 17.57 -3.38
N GLU A 62 14.60 17.98 -4.60
CA GLU A 62 13.76 18.88 -5.38
C GLU A 62 12.39 18.27 -5.69
N ASN A 63 11.39 19.12 -5.92
CA ASN A 63 10.02 18.74 -6.27
C ASN A 63 9.36 17.76 -5.28
N GLY A 64 9.79 17.73 -4.02
CA GLY A 64 9.20 16.88 -2.98
C GLY A 64 9.63 15.42 -3.03
N VAL A 65 10.62 15.06 -3.87
CA VAL A 65 11.12 13.68 -3.93
C VAL A 65 11.85 13.34 -2.63
N VAL A 66 11.45 12.26 -1.96
CA VAL A 66 12.15 11.77 -0.76
C VAL A 66 13.06 10.62 -1.16
N PHE A 67 14.37 10.81 -0.99
CA PHE A 67 15.35 9.75 -1.17
C PHE A 67 15.51 8.96 0.12
N VAL A 68 15.48 7.63 0.03
CA VAL A 68 15.55 6.73 1.19
C VAL A 68 16.64 5.70 0.95
N GLY A 69 17.67 5.70 1.79
CA GLY A 69 18.69 4.67 1.77
C GLY A 69 18.23 3.39 2.47
N SER A 70 18.74 2.24 2.04
CA SER A 70 18.50 0.94 2.66
C SER A 70 19.77 0.11 2.69
N ARG A 71 20.40 0.03 3.88
CA ARG A 71 21.68 -0.64 4.09
C ARG A 71 21.64 -2.12 3.67
N ASP A 72 20.75 -2.89 4.26
CA ASP A 72 20.74 -4.35 4.08
C ASP A 72 20.27 -4.75 2.67
N GLU A 73 19.49 -3.90 2.02
CA GLU A 73 19.08 -4.08 0.62
C GLU A 73 20.13 -3.62 -0.39
N GLY A 74 21.14 -2.86 0.06
CA GLY A 74 22.13 -2.21 -0.80
C GLY A 74 21.51 -1.27 -1.83
N LYS A 75 20.44 -0.55 -1.47
CA LYS A 75 19.62 0.27 -2.40
C LYS A 75 19.42 1.71 -1.92
N VAL A 76 19.14 2.57 -2.88
CA VAL A 76 18.50 3.88 -2.65
C VAL A 76 17.19 3.92 -3.42
N TYR A 77 16.12 4.29 -2.71
CA TYR A 77 14.79 4.50 -3.27
C TYR A 77 14.51 6.00 -3.44
N ALA A 78 13.76 6.37 -4.47
CA ALA A 78 13.11 7.66 -4.61
C ALA A 78 11.60 7.47 -4.41
N LEU A 79 11.03 8.25 -3.50
CA LEU A 79 9.60 8.33 -3.26
C LEU A 79 9.06 9.57 -3.96
N ILE A 80 8.19 9.38 -4.95
CA ILE A 80 7.70 10.43 -5.84
C ILE A 80 6.19 10.56 -5.68
N ASP A 81 5.73 11.73 -5.24
CA ASP A 81 4.31 12.08 -5.21
C ASP A 81 3.96 12.97 -6.42
N ASP A 82 3.44 12.34 -7.47
CA ASP A 82 3.13 13.04 -8.72
C ASP A 82 2.01 14.08 -8.58
N GLN A 83 1.21 14.02 -7.52
CA GLN A 83 0.02 14.86 -7.34
C GLN A 83 0.09 15.79 -6.12
N GLY A 84 1.18 15.73 -5.34
CA GLY A 84 1.34 16.52 -4.12
C GLY A 84 0.25 16.27 -3.07
N SER A 85 -0.43 15.13 -3.16
CA SER A 85 -1.59 14.77 -2.33
C SER A 85 -1.30 13.65 -1.35
N ASN A 86 -0.08 13.10 -1.38
CA ASN A 86 0.38 11.89 -0.69
C ASN A 86 -0.44 10.62 -1.00
N ALA A 87 -1.46 10.70 -1.86
CA ALA A 87 -2.38 9.61 -2.11
C ALA A 87 -1.77 8.49 -2.97
N ASN A 88 -0.74 8.80 -3.77
CA ASN A 88 -0.12 7.87 -4.69
C ASN A 88 1.38 8.10 -4.82
N VAL A 89 2.13 7.75 -3.76
CA VAL A 89 3.58 7.87 -3.73
C VAL A 89 4.22 6.65 -4.41
N SER A 90 4.88 6.88 -5.54
CA SER A 90 5.63 5.86 -6.28
C SER A 90 6.98 5.58 -5.61
N VAL A 91 7.32 4.29 -5.46
CA VAL A 91 8.61 3.85 -4.92
C VAL A 91 9.49 3.35 -6.07
N VAL A 92 10.52 4.12 -6.42
CA VAL A 92 11.44 3.80 -7.52
C VAL A 92 12.82 3.45 -6.96
N THR A 93 13.41 2.33 -7.35
CA THR A 93 14.82 2.06 -7.02
C THR A 93 15.71 2.87 -7.97
N VAL A 94 16.50 3.79 -7.43
CA VAL A 94 17.37 4.68 -8.23
C VAL A 94 18.84 4.27 -8.18
N ALA A 95 19.24 3.49 -7.18
CA ALA A 95 20.54 2.84 -7.11
C ALA A 95 20.44 1.49 -6.41
N SER A 96 21.30 0.54 -6.78
CA SER A 96 21.36 -0.81 -6.22
C SER A 96 22.79 -1.36 -6.22
N GLY A 97 23.04 -2.43 -5.46
CA GLY A 97 24.36 -3.05 -5.36
C GLY A 97 25.36 -2.24 -4.53
N LEU A 98 24.85 -1.38 -3.64
CA LEU A 98 25.65 -0.55 -2.73
C LEU A 98 25.99 -1.33 -1.46
N ASP A 99 27.15 -1.06 -0.86
CA ASP A 99 27.62 -1.77 0.34
C ASP A 99 26.91 -1.29 1.62
N THR A 100 26.93 0.02 1.88
CA THR A 100 26.29 0.61 3.07
C THR A 100 25.68 2.00 2.78
N PRO A 101 24.58 2.09 2.00
CA PRO A 101 23.97 3.37 1.61
C PRO A 101 23.16 4.05 2.75
N ASN A 102 23.71 4.07 3.97
CA ASN A 102 23.39 4.85 5.18
C ASN A 102 23.82 4.14 6.47
#